data_AF-U4U3X7-F1
#
_entry.id   AF-U4U3X7-F1
#
_cell.length_a   1.000
_cell.length_b   1.000
_cell.length_c   1.000
_cell.angle_alpha   90.00
_cell.angle_beta   90.00
_cell.angle_gamma   90.00
#
_symmetry.space_group_name_H-M   'P 1'
#
loop_
_entity.id
_entity.type
_entity.pdbx_description
1 polymer ?
#
loop_
_entity_poly.entity_id
_entity_poly.type
_entity_poly.pdbx_seq_one_letter_code
_entity_poly.pdbx_strand_id
1 'polypeptide(L)' 'MQPGGVIIVAAFLIFSFIFVVQIVIFEKNRRKYRKLLDEGYYFIENNLVWRRNYLRPVHANNIDFSDGTARIINPSLVLN' A
#
# COMPACT_ATOMS: atom_id res chain seq x y z
N MET A 1 21.55 24.52 46.96
CA MET A 1 21.50 23.83 45.66
C MET A 1 22.26 24.70 44.65
N GLN A 2 23.26 24.16 43.94
CA GLN A 2 24.01 24.94 42.94
C GLN A 2 23.12 25.25 41.73
N PRO A 3 23.10 26.50 41.22
CA PRO A 3 22.22 26.92 40.12
C PRO A 3 22.43 26.10 38.83
N GLY A 4 23.65 25.58 38.60
CA GLY A 4 23.94 24.70 37.47
C GLY A 4 23.20 23.36 37.50
N GLY A 5 22.92 22.81 38.69
CA GLY A 5 22.17 21.55 38.81
C GLY A 5 20.71 21.68 38.41
N VAL A 6 20.09 22.84 38.65
CA VAL A 6 18.68 23.09 38.32
C VAL A 6 18.47 23.17 36.80
N ILE A 7 19.42 23.78 36.09
CA ILE A 7 19.38 23.92 34.62
C ILE A 7 19.47 22.54 33.95
N ILE A 8 20.35 21.65 34.46
CA ILE A 8 20.52 20.30 33.92
C ILE A 8 19.25 19.48 34.10
N VAL A 9 18.64 19.52 35.29
CA VAL A 9 17.39 18.81 35.57
C VAL A 9 16.24 19.33 34.70
N ALA A 10 16.12 20.66 34.56
CA ALA A 10 15.12 21.26 33.69
C ALA A 10 15.29 20.86 32.22
N ALA A 11 16.52 20.85 31.70
CA ALA A 11 16.81 20.40 30.35
C ALA A 11 16.42 18.92 30.15
N PHE A 12 16.74 18.06 31.12
CA PHE A 12 16.42 16.63 31.04
C PHE A 12 14.92 16.37 30.98
N LEU A 13 14.12 17.12 31.74
CA LEU A 13 12.66 17.04 31.71
C LEU A 13 12.08 17.49 30.36
N ILE A 14 12.62 18.58 29.79
CA ILE A 14 12.18 19.08 28.47
C ILE A 14 12.50 18.05 27.37
N PHE A 15 13.73 17.51 27.35
CA PHE A 15 14.11 16.49 26.38
C PHE A 15 13.26 15.22 26.52
N SER A 16 12.97 14.78 27.75
CA SER A 16 12.10 13.63 28.00
C SER A 16 10.69 13.85 27.48
N PHE A 17 10.14 15.06 27.66
CA PHE A 17 8.82 15.40 27.14
C PHE A 17 8.78 15.38 25.60
N ILE A 18 9.79 15.99 24.95
CA ILE A 18 9.90 15.99 23.48
C ILE A 18 9.99 14.55 22.95
N PHE A 19 10.77 13.71 23.61
CA PHE A 19 10.92 12.30 23.24
C PHE A 19 9.59 11.53 23.30
N VAL A 20 8.81 11.71 24.37
CA VAL A 20 7.47 11.11 24.49
C VAL A 20 6.53 11.60 23.39
N VAL A 21 6.54 12.91 23.09
CA VAL A 21 5.72 13.47 22.00
C VAL A 21 6.08 12.86 20.65
N GLN A 22 7.37 12.68 20.36
CA GLN A 22 7.83 12.04 19.13
C GLN A 22 7.34 10.59 19.02
N ILE A 23 7.37 9.83 20.12
CA ILE A 23 6.84 8.45 20.15
C ILE A 23 5.34 8.43 19.83
N VAL A 24 4.56 9.34 20.41
CA VAL A 24 3.11 9.41 20.17
C VAL A 24 2.81 9.74 18.70
N ILE A 25 3.53 10.70 18.11
CA ILE A 25 3.39 11.05 16.70
C ILE A 25 3.78 9.87 15.80
N PHE A 26 4.89 9.20 16.10
CA PHE A 26 5.34 8.02 15.37
C PHE A 26 4.28 6.90 15.39
N GLU A 27 3.71 6.59 16.55
CA GLU A 27 2.72 5.53 16.69
C GLU A 27 1.41 5.89 15.94
N LYS A 28 0.99 7.16 15.99
CA LYS A 28 -0.16 7.65 15.21
C LYS A 28 0.07 7.51 13.71
N ASN A 29 1.25 7.91 13.22
CA ASN A 29 1.61 7.80 11.82
C ASN A 29 1.71 6.32 11.39
N ARG A 30 2.33 5.46 12.20
CA ARG A 30 2.43 4.02 11.95
C ARG A 30 1.06 3.37 11.78
N ARG A 31 0.07 3.75 12.58
CA ARG A 31 -1.32 3.26 12.43
C ARG A 31 -1.94 3.73 11.12
N LYS A 32 -1.75 4.99 10.73
CA LYS A 32 -2.25 5.55 9.47
C LYS A 32 -1.63 4.86 8.26
N TYR A 33 -0.31 4.65 8.26
CA TYR A 33 0.39 3.97 7.18
C TYR A 33 -0.02 2.50 7.06
N ARG A 34 -0.21 1.78 8.18
CA ARG A 34 -0.74 0.41 8.14
C ARG A 34 -2.11 0.36 7.48
N LYS A 35 -3.03 1.24 7.88
CA LYS A 35 -4.37 1.30 7.27
C LYS A 35 -4.32 1.59 5.77
N LEU A 36 -3.46 2.51 5.33
CA LEU A 36 -3.29 2.82 3.90
C LEU A 36 -2.68 1.64 3.12
N LEU A 37 -1.73 0.92 3.71
CA LEU A 37 -1.15 -0.28 3.10
C LEU A 37 -2.19 -1.40 2.99
N ASP A 38 -3.00 -1.61 4.03
CA ASP A 38 -4.07 -2.61 4.03
C ASP A 38 -5.13 -2.23 2.96
N GLU A 39 -5.60 -0.98 2.93
CA GLU A 39 -6.54 -0.48 1.92
C GLU A 39 -5.99 -0.61 0.48
N GLY A 40 -4.70 -0.28 0.28
CA GLY A 40 -4.03 -0.46 -1.00
C GLY A 40 -3.91 -1.93 -1.42
N TYR A 41 -3.66 -2.83 -0.46
CA TYR A 41 -3.61 -4.26 -0.70
C TYR A 41 -4.99 -4.80 -1.12
N TYR A 42 -6.05 -4.43 -0.42
CA TYR A 42 -7.44 -4.76 -0.78
C TYR A 42 -7.82 -4.23 -2.17
N PHE A 43 -7.33 -3.05 -2.56
CA PHE A 43 -7.60 -2.50 -3.89
C PHE A 43 -6.94 -3.31 -5.02
N ILE A 44 -5.70 -3.74 -4.82
CA ILE A 44 -4.98 -4.58 -5.81
C ILE A 44 -5.63 -5.95 -5.91
N GLU A 45 -5.96 -6.57 -4.77
CA GLU A 45 -6.61 -7.87 -4.72
C GLU A 45 -7.97 -7.84 -5.43
N ASN A 46 -8.81 -6.84 -5.14
CA ASN A 46 -10.10 -6.67 -5.81
C ASN A 46 -9.96 -6.48 -7.32
N ASN A 47 -8.97 -5.73 -7.79
CA ASN A 47 -8.73 -5.58 -9.22
C ASN A 47 -8.26 -6.88 -9.90
N LEU A 48 -7.41 -7.67 -9.23
CA LEU A 48 -6.96 -8.96 -9.75
C LEU A 48 -8.10 -9.98 -9.80
N VAL A 49 -8.93 -10.01 -8.76
CA VAL A 49 -10.13 -10.87 -8.72
C VAL A 49 -11.14 -10.45 -9.79
N TRP A 50 -11.39 -9.15 -9.95
CA TRP A 50 -12.26 -8.63 -11.00
C TRP A 50 -11.73 -9.01 -12.39
N ARG A 51 -10.44 -8.76 -12.67
CA ARG A 51 -9.83 -9.16 -13.94
C ARG A 51 -9.94 -10.66 -14.18
N ARG A 52 -9.68 -11.49 -13.17
CA ARG A 52 -9.80 -12.96 -13.30
C ARG A 52 -11.23 -13.42 -13.58
N ASN A 53 -12.22 -12.78 -12.95
CA ASN A 53 -13.63 -13.18 -13.08
C ASN A 53 -14.26 -12.68 -14.38
N TYR A 54 -13.86 -11.52 -14.88
CA TYR A 54 -14.48 -10.88 -16.05
C TYR A 54 -13.65 -10.98 -17.33
N LEU A 55 -12.33 -11.13 -17.25
CA LEU A 55 -11.49 -11.42 -18.40
C LEU A 55 -11.23 -12.93 -18.42
N ARG A 56 -12.01 -13.65 -19.23
CA ARG A 56 -11.68 -15.06 -19.50
C ARG A 56 -10.30 -15.12 -20.15
N PRO A 57 -9.39 -15.98 -19.66
CA PRO A 57 -8.16 -16.25 -20.39
C PRO A 57 -8.56 -16.86 -21.75
N VAL A 58 -8.33 -16.10 -22.82
CA VAL A 58 -8.52 -16.60 -24.19
C VAL A 58 -7.42 -17.63 -24.42
N HIS A 59 -7.82 -18.89 -24.65
CA HIS A 59 -6.88 -19.96 -24.92
C HIS A 59 -6.01 -19.59 -26.13
N ALA A 60 -4.70 -19.86 -26.07
CA ALA A 60 -3.75 -19.52 -27.13
C ALA A 60 -4.17 -20.00 -28.53
N ASN A 61 -4.91 -21.11 -28.61
CA ASN A 61 -5.45 -21.67 -29.86
C ASN A 61 -6.49 -20.77 -30.54
N ASN A 62 -7.05 -19.79 -29.82
CA ASN A 62 -8.04 -18.84 -30.31
C ASN A 62 -7.42 -17.46 -30.60
N ILE A 63 -6.09 -17.37 -30.64
CA ILE A 63 -5.35 -16.15 -30.98
C ILE A 63 -4.55 -16.44 -32.26
N ASP A 64 -4.86 -15.70 -33.32
CA ASP A 64 -4.09 -15.72 -34.56
C ASP A 64 -2.91 -14.75 -34.44
N PHE A 65 -1.76 -15.21 -34.92
CA PHE A 65 -0.49 -14.48 -34.98
C PHE A 65 0.10 -14.49 -36.40
N SER A 66 -0.68 -14.91 -37.40
CA SER A 66 -0.23 -15.10 -38.78
C SER A 66 0.41 -13.87 -39.42
N ASP A 67 0.00 -12.66 -39.03
CA ASP A 67 0.46 -11.38 -39.58
C ASP A 67 1.36 -10.57 -38.62
N GLY A 68 1.80 -11.18 -37.51
CA GLY A 68 2.60 -10.50 -36.48
C GLY A 68 1.80 -9.59 -35.55
N THR A 69 0.47 -9.47 -35.74
CA THR A 69 -0.44 -8.84 -34.77
C THR A 69 -1.32 -9.88 -34.08
N ALA A 70 -1.33 -9.88 -32.74
CA ALA A 70 -2.18 -10.79 -31.96
C ALA A 70 -3.66 -10.41 -32.15
N ARG A 71 -4.44 -11.28 -32.79
CA ARG A 71 -5.88 -11.08 -33.01
C ARG A 71 -6.67 -12.26 -32.48
N ILE A 72 -7.82 -12.00 -31.87
CA ILE A 72 -8.68 -13.07 -31.35
C ILE A 72 -9.52 -13.62 -32.51
N ILE A 73 -9.35 -14.90 -32.81
CA ILE A 73 -10.00 -15.62 -33.93
C ILE A 73 -11.52 -15.63 -33.76
N ASN A 74 -12.00 -15.69 -32.51
CA ASN A 74 -13.42 -15.68 -32.22
C ASN A 74 -13.76 -14.69 -31.07
N PRO A 75 -14.29 -13.50 -31.39
CA PRO A 75 -14.59 -12.47 -30.39
C PRO A 75 -15.71 -12.86 -29.42
N SER A 76 -16.56 -13.85 -29.76
CA SER A 76 -17.60 -14.37 -28.88
C SER A 76 -17.06 -15.16 -27.67
N LEU A 77 -15.76 -15.49 -27.66
CA LEU A 77 -15.09 -16.12 -26.51
C LEU A 77 -14.69 -15.11 -25.42
N VAL A 78 -14.78 -13.82 -25.70
CA VAL A 78 -14.29 -12.72 -24.85
C VAL A 78 -15.44 -12.00 -24.15
N LEU A 79 -16.64 -12.04 -24.71
CA LEU A 79 -17.80 -11.31 -24.23
C LEU A 79 -18.91 -12.28 -23.84
N ASN A 80 -19.32 -12.21 -22.58
CA ASN A 80 -20.58 -12.76 -22.07
C ASN A 80 -21.44 -11.58 -21.63
#